data_AF-A0A9Y3VZJ8-F1
#
_entry.id   AF-A0A9Y3VZJ8-F1
#
_cell.length_a   1.000
_cell.length_b   1.000
_cell.length_c   1.000
_cell.angle_alpha   90.00
_cell.angle_beta   90.00
_cell.angle_gamma   90.00
#
_symmetry.space_group_name_H-M   'P 1'
#
loop_
_entity.id
_entity.type
_entity.pdbx_description
1 polymer ?
#
loop_
_entity_poly.entity_id
_entity_poly.type
_entity_poly.pdbx_seq_one_letter_code
_entity_poly.pdbx_strand_id
1 'polypeptide(L)'
;MNSLTNIRLILIKIDVFLAFKEKAMQMYSSAVINRVLPVQVQQQQPPLSVSAYLSSLQISSTIQQSVFTFLGLSKKDVDDAMEKLKHQYHTQCSSKTFLKEELEPLDQDDMMELKELVESEGLFMQTDQSGSLTVSGLKDGVTRVIQKMNQCQLMGLANEVRVREEEELYLRVVWCILAHNGNWERLPRTANHQLENNELTEGITDAQGLVWEVNLQTMMATQQLSRQAMKLKRLENLR
;
A
#
# COMPACT_ATOMS: atom_id res chain seq x y z
N MET A 1 -54.96 -5.10 -14.15
CA MET A 1 -54.39 -5.16 -12.79
C MET A 1 -52.87 -5.21 -12.96
N ASN A 2 -52.18 -4.11 -12.71
CA ASN A 2 -50.73 -3.99 -12.93
C ASN A 2 -50.02 -4.52 -11.68
N SER A 3 -49.50 -5.74 -11.74
CA SER A 3 -48.79 -6.36 -10.62
C SER A 3 -47.37 -5.80 -10.50
N LEU A 4 -47.18 -4.80 -9.64
CA LEU A 4 -45.87 -4.37 -9.14
C LEU A 4 -45.16 -5.57 -8.49
N THR A 5 -44.06 -6.01 -9.07
CA THR A 5 -43.25 -7.11 -8.54
C THR A 5 -41.95 -6.51 -8.00
N ASN A 6 -41.64 -6.79 -6.73
CA ASN A 6 -40.51 -6.21 -6.00
C ASN A 6 -39.32 -7.18 -6.04
N ILE A 7 -38.17 -6.75 -6.58
CA ILE A 7 -36.95 -7.57 -6.64
C ILE A 7 -35.75 -6.72 -6.17
N ARG A 8 -34.91 -7.32 -5.32
CA ARG A 8 -33.76 -6.73 -4.63
C ARG A 8 -32.44 -7.07 -5.34
N LEU A 9 -31.53 -6.11 -5.49
CA LEU A 9 -30.20 -6.34 -6.08
C LEU A 9 -29.08 -5.67 -5.27
N ILE A 10 -28.14 -6.42 -4.73
CA ILE A 10 -27.12 -5.93 -3.80
C ILE A 10 -25.87 -5.40 -4.55
N LEU A 11 -25.55 -4.11 -4.40
CA LEU A 11 -24.28 -3.45 -4.70
C LEU A 11 -23.44 -3.34 -3.44
N ILE A 12 -22.16 -3.00 -3.57
CA ILE A 12 -21.21 -3.23 -2.49
C ILE A 12 -20.64 -1.90 -1.94
N LYS A 13 -20.77 -0.74 -2.63
CA LYS A 13 -20.16 0.54 -2.20
C LYS A 13 -20.86 1.84 -2.67
N ILE A 14 -20.75 2.88 -1.82
CA ILE A 14 -21.38 4.20 -1.99
C ILE A 14 -20.82 5.01 -3.18
N ASP A 15 -19.53 4.91 -3.51
CA ASP A 15 -18.93 5.72 -4.59
C ASP A 15 -19.37 5.23 -5.98
N VAL A 16 -19.54 3.91 -6.11
CA VAL A 16 -20.15 3.28 -7.31
C VAL A 16 -21.60 3.72 -7.44
N PHE A 17 -22.33 3.84 -6.33
CA PHE A 17 -23.68 4.38 -6.30
C PHE A 17 -23.71 5.88 -6.67
N LEU A 18 -22.74 6.69 -6.22
CA LEU A 18 -22.67 8.11 -6.55
C LEU A 18 -22.37 8.36 -8.03
N ALA A 19 -21.41 7.63 -8.61
CA ALA A 19 -21.11 7.71 -10.04
C ALA A 19 -22.27 7.20 -10.91
N PHE A 20 -22.92 6.11 -10.50
CA PHE A 20 -24.14 5.63 -11.15
C PHE A 20 -25.28 6.64 -11.05
N LYS A 21 -25.50 7.21 -9.86
CA LYS A 21 -26.53 8.21 -9.59
C LYS A 21 -26.30 9.46 -10.43
N GLU A 22 -25.07 9.95 -10.54
CA GLU A 22 -24.74 11.11 -11.37
C GLU A 22 -25.09 10.85 -12.84
N LYS A 23 -24.69 9.68 -13.36
CA LYS A 23 -24.97 9.28 -14.74
C LYS A 23 -26.47 9.04 -15.01
N ALA A 24 -27.20 8.52 -14.02
CA ALA A 24 -28.64 8.36 -14.08
C ALA A 24 -29.37 9.72 -13.99
N MET A 25 -28.90 10.65 -13.16
CA MET A 25 -29.45 12.01 -13.05
C MET A 25 -29.22 12.84 -14.33
N GLN A 26 -28.16 12.56 -15.09
CA GLN A 26 -27.95 13.17 -16.41
C GLN A 26 -28.88 12.62 -17.50
N MET A 27 -29.32 11.36 -17.39
CA MET A 27 -30.22 10.72 -18.35
C MET A 27 -31.72 10.97 -18.07
N TYR A 28 -32.09 11.22 -16.82
CA TYR A 28 -33.48 11.38 -16.40
C TYR A 28 -33.65 12.72 -15.65
N SER A 29 -34.41 13.65 -16.27
CA SER A 29 -34.57 15.03 -15.79
C SER A 29 -35.09 15.13 -14.35
N SER A 30 -34.73 16.24 -13.69
CA SER A 30 -34.81 16.62 -12.26
C SER A 30 -36.15 16.43 -11.50
N ALA A 31 -37.19 15.83 -12.08
CA ALA A 31 -38.53 15.88 -11.52
C ALA A 31 -38.82 14.86 -10.40
N VAL A 32 -37.91 13.95 -10.04
CA VAL A 32 -38.24 12.84 -9.11
C VAL A 32 -37.13 12.51 -8.13
N ILE A 33 -36.73 13.41 -7.21
CA ILE A 33 -35.97 12.98 -6.01
C ILE A 33 -36.33 13.83 -4.78
N ASN A 34 -37.08 13.24 -3.84
CA ASN A 34 -37.18 13.72 -2.45
C ASN A 34 -35.90 13.34 -1.68
N ARG A 35 -35.30 14.31 -0.98
CA ARG A 35 -34.14 14.12 -0.09
C ARG A 35 -34.57 13.57 1.28
N VAL A 36 -33.80 12.64 1.83
CA VAL A 36 -33.77 12.38 3.28
C VAL A 36 -32.31 12.49 3.77
N LEU A 37 -32.12 13.20 4.89
CA LEU A 37 -30.84 13.60 5.51
C LEU A 37 -30.23 12.46 6.37
N PRO A 38 -28.91 12.47 6.64
CA PRO A 38 -28.22 11.38 7.34
C PRO A 38 -28.35 11.46 8.87
N VAL A 39 -28.30 10.29 9.53
CA VAL A 39 -28.25 10.14 11.00
C VAL A 39 -26.86 9.64 11.40
N GLN A 40 -26.25 10.28 12.39
CA GLN A 40 -24.93 9.94 12.98
C GLN A 40 -25.06 8.86 14.06
N VAL A 41 -24.04 8.00 14.22
CA VAL A 41 -23.88 7.14 15.41
C VAL A 41 -22.42 7.11 15.86
N GLN A 42 -22.21 7.16 17.17
CA GLN A 42 -20.95 7.32 17.90
C GLN A 42 -20.63 6.03 18.69
N GLN A 43 -19.36 5.59 18.79
CA GLN A 43 -18.95 4.48 19.66
C GLN A 43 -17.58 4.74 20.34
N GLN A 44 -17.46 4.29 21.60
CA GLN A 44 -16.24 4.26 22.44
C GLN A 44 -15.78 2.81 22.69
N GLN A 45 -14.47 2.58 22.85
CA GLN A 45 -13.85 1.29 23.26
C GLN A 45 -12.55 1.48 24.08
N PRO A 46 -12.20 0.56 25.03
CA PRO A 46 -10.86 0.39 25.63
C PRO A 46 -10.24 -1.03 25.32
N PRO A 47 -8.96 -1.38 25.68
CA PRO A 47 -7.86 -1.65 24.73
C PRO A 47 -7.47 -3.14 24.52
N LEU A 48 -6.69 -3.38 23.45
CA LEU A 48 -6.38 -4.66 22.78
C LEU A 48 -4.96 -5.22 23.02
N SER A 49 -4.79 -6.53 22.80
CA SER A 49 -3.52 -7.28 22.74
C SER A 49 -3.21 -7.84 21.33
N VAL A 50 -1.94 -8.17 21.09
CA VAL A 50 -1.23 -8.37 19.79
C VAL A 50 -1.80 -9.49 18.88
N SER A 51 -2.66 -10.38 19.37
CA SER A 51 -3.39 -11.35 18.52
C SER A 51 -4.49 -10.72 17.65
N ALA A 52 -4.74 -9.41 17.79
CA ALA A 52 -5.82 -8.70 17.12
C ALA A 52 -5.52 -8.24 15.69
N TYR A 53 -4.26 -8.29 15.22
CA TYR A 53 -3.87 -7.56 14.01
C TYR A 53 -4.30 -8.22 12.69
N LEU A 54 -4.30 -9.55 12.58
CA LEU A 54 -4.87 -10.21 11.38
C LEU A 54 -6.39 -10.03 11.31
N SER A 55 -7.08 -10.05 12.45
CA SER A 55 -8.49 -9.70 12.56
C SER A 55 -8.78 -8.20 12.36
N SER A 56 -7.75 -7.34 12.38
CA SER A 56 -7.86 -5.89 12.13
C SER A 56 -7.63 -5.51 10.66
N LEU A 57 -7.04 -6.41 9.86
CA LEU A 57 -6.99 -6.30 8.40
C LEU A 57 -8.31 -6.67 7.73
N GLN A 58 -9.24 -7.27 8.49
CA GLN A 58 -10.64 -7.12 8.16
C GLN A 58 -10.99 -5.64 8.31
N ILE A 59 -10.85 -4.90 7.21
CA ILE A 59 -11.80 -3.85 6.91
C ILE A 59 -13.13 -4.57 6.82
N SER A 60 -13.76 -4.78 7.98
CA SER A 60 -15.20 -4.89 8.09
C SER A 60 -15.75 -3.53 7.73
N SER A 61 -15.55 -3.14 6.47
CA SER A 61 -16.39 -2.17 5.82
C SER A 61 -17.73 -2.88 5.83
N THR A 62 -18.51 -2.61 6.89
CA THR A 62 -19.87 -3.05 7.14
C THR A 62 -20.48 -3.40 5.80
N ILE A 63 -20.68 -4.69 5.48
CA ILE A 63 -21.04 -5.16 4.14
C ILE A 63 -22.12 -4.20 3.58
N GLN A 64 -21.71 -3.22 2.76
CA GLN A 64 -22.60 -2.11 2.39
C GLN A 64 -23.42 -2.60 1.21
N GLN A 65 -24.33 -3.54 1.51
CA GLN A 65 -25.25 -4.09 0.55
C GLN A 65 -26.20 -2.98 0.07
N SER A 66 -25.90 -2.37 -1.07
CA SER A 66 -26.70 -1.32 -1.69
C SER A 66 -27.76 -1.97 -2.58
N VAL A 67 -29.02 -1.99 -2.12
CA VAL A 67 -30.07 -2.71 -2.82
C VAL A 67 -30.67 -1.85 -3.95
N PHE A 68 -30.56 -2.28 -5.21
CA PHE A 68 -31.32 -1.78 -6.34
C PHE A 68 -32.70 -2.42 -6.40
N THR A 69 -33.68 -1.60 -6.73
CA THR A 69 -35.06 -2.00 -6.98
C THR A 69 -35.41 -1.68 -8.43
N PHE A 70 -35.94 -2.66 -9.14
CA PHE A 70 -36.35 -2.53 -10.53
C PHE A 70 -37.87 -2.43 -10.61
N LEU A 71 -38.36 -1.47 -11.40
CA LEU A 71 -39.77 -1.24 -11.64
C LEU A 71 -39.97 -1.17 -13.15
N GLY A 72 -40.90 -1.97 -13.68
CA GLY A 72 -41.16 -2.05 -15.11
C GLY A 72 -42.63 -2.37 -15.41
N LEU A 73 -43.03 -2.13 -16.66
CA LEU A 73 -44.41 -2.32 -17.13
C LEU A 73 -44.74 -3.80 -17.39
N SER A 74 -43.74 -4.61 -17.70
CA SER A 74 -43.85 -6.07 -17.83
C SER A 74 -42.69 -6.79 -17.14
N LYS A 75 -42.87 -8.08 -16.83
CA LYS A 75 -41.81 -8.93 -16.27
C LYS A 75 -40.59 -8.99 -17.20
N LYS A 76 -40.83 -9.07 -18.51
CA LYS A 76 -39.77 -9.11 -19.53
C LYS A 76 -38.88 -7.86 -19.46
N ASP A 77 -39.48 -6.69 -19.35
CA ASP A 77 -38.72 -5.43 -19.27
C ASP A 77 -37.85 -5.37 -18.01
N VAL A 78 -38.35 -5.90 -16.88
CA VAL A 78 -37.60 -5.99 -15.62
C VAL A 78 -36.44 -6.98 -15.74
N ASP A 79 -36.69 -8.17 -16.29
CA ASP A 79 -35.67 -9.20 -16.45
C ASP A 79 -34.55 -8.73 -17.40
N ASP A 80 -34.91 -8.13 -18.54
CA ASP A 80 -33.96 -7.58 -19.51
C ASP A 80 -33.12 -6.42 -18.89
N ALA A 81 -33.74 -5.55 -18.09
CA ALA A 81 -33.03 -4.47 -17.39
C ALA A 81 -32.09 -4.99 -16.30
N MET A 82 -32.53 -6.01 -15.57
CA MET A 82 -31.71 -6.68 -14.55
C MET A 82 -30.48 -7.35 -15.18
N GLU A 83 -30.66 -8.06 -16.29
CA GLU A 83 -29.56 -8.70 -17.01
C GLU A 83 -28.55 -7.67 -17.53
N LYS A 84 -29.04 -6.58 -18.13
CA LYS A 84 -28.18 -5.47 -18.58
C LYS A 84 -27.39 -4.85 -17.43
N LEU A 85 -28.02 -4.59 -16.28
CA LEU A 85 -27.31 -4.02 -15.14
C LEU A 85 -26.28 -5.00 -14.56
N LYS A 86 -26.63 -6.28 -14.44
CA LYS A 86 -25.70 -7.32 -14.01
C LYS A 86 -24.51 -7.40 -14.96
N HIS A 87 -24.76 -7.42 -16.26
CA HIS A 87 -23.71 -7.46 -17.27
C HIS A 87 -22.78 -6.24 -17.12
N GLN A 88 -23.34 -5.03 -17.06
CA GLN A 88 -22.55 -3.80 -16.88
C GLN A 88 -21.72 -3.82 -15.59
N TYR A 89 -22.29 -4.29 -14.48
CA TYR A 89 -21.56 -4.44 -13.23
C TYR A 89 -20.36 -5.38 -13.38
N HIS A 90 -20.56 -6.56 -13.99
CA HIS A 90 -19.48 -7.53 -14.21
C HIS A 90 -18.42 -7.01 -15.19
N THR A 91 -18.78 -6.17 -16.16
CA THR A 91 -17.81 -5.55 -17.07
C THR A 91 -16.91 -4.54 -16.37
N GLN A 92 -17.46 -3.80 -15.40
CA GLN A 92 -16.76 -2.72 -14.70
C GLN A 92 -15.99 -3.19 -13.46
N CYS A 93 -16.37 -4.34 -12.90
CA CYS A 93 -15.73 -4.88 -11.72
C CYS A 93 -14.70 -5.97 -12.06
N SER A 94 -13.66 -6.06 -11.25
CA SER A 94 -12.71 -7.17 -11.26
C SER A 94 -12.39 -7.60 -9.84
N SER A 95 -11.69 -8.73 -9.74
CA SER A 95 -11.18 -9.26 -8.48
C SER A 95 -9.78 -9.82 -8.72
N LYS A 96 -8.90 -9.65 -7.74
CA LYS A 96 -7.56 -10.24 -7.69
C LYS A 96 -7.35 -10.87 -6.33
N THR A 97 -6.86 -12.10 -6.35
CA THR A 97 -6.38 -12.79 -5.16
C THR A 97 -4.85 -12.81 -5.18
N PHE A 98 -4.26 -12.42 -4.06
CA PHE A 98 -2.85 -12.53 -3.73
C PHE A 98 -2.70 -13.68 -2.75
N LEU A 99 -1.82 -14.62 -3.07
CA LEU A 99 -1.52 -15.75 -2.21
C LEU A 99 -0.70 -15.29 -1.01
N LYS A 100 -0.70 -16.09 0.06
CA LYS A 100 0.06 -15.78 1.27
C LYS A 100 1.54 -15.53 0.97
N GLU A 101 2.14 -16.33 0.09
CA GLU A 101 3.54 -16.24 -0.30
C GLU A 101 3.86 -14.94 -1.07
N GLU A 102 2.88 -14.37 -1.78
CA GLU A 102 3.02 -13.07 -2.45
C GLU A 102 2.99 -11.91 -1.46
N LEU A 103 2.45 -12.12 -0.26
CA LEU A 103 2.29 -11.14 0.82
C LEU A 103 3.42 -11.19 1.85
N GLU A 104 4.09 -12.34 2.01
CA GLU A 104 5.19 -12.52 2.96
C GLU A 104 6.36 -11.51 2.82
N PRO A 105 6.74 -11.04 1.61
CA PRO A 105 7.81 -10.05 1.46
C PRO A 105 7.44 -8.64 1.90
N LEU A 106 6.15 -8.34 2.10
CA LEU A 106 5.68 -7.01 2.44
C LEU A 106 5.96 -6.71 3.91
N ASP A 107 6.48 -5.51 4.17
CA ASP A 107 6.62 -5.03 5.54
C ASP A 107 5.31 -4.40 6.07
N GLN A 108 5.38 -3.88 7.29
CA GLN A 108 4.22 -3.29 7.95
C GLN A 108 3.74 -2.00 7.25
N ASP A 109 4.65 -1.20 6.73
CA ASP A 109 4.34 0.06 6.08
C ASP A 109 3.72 -0.20 4.70
N ASP A 110 4.28 -1.16 3.95
CA ASP A 110 3.71 -1.66 2.68
C ASP A 110 2.25 -2.12 2.86
N MET A 111 1.98 -2.89 3.91
CA MET A 111 0.64 -3.39 4.21
C MET A 111 -0.33 -2.26 4.62
N MET A 112 0.17 -1.23 5.31
CA MET A 112 -0.61 -0.06 5.68
C MET A 112 -0.99 0.76 4.45
N GLU A 113 -0.02 1.05 3.58
CA GLU A 113 -0.25 1.77 2.33
C GLU A 113 -1.20 1.00 1.39
N LEU A 114 -1.09 -0.32 1.32
CA LEU A 114 -2.01 -1.16 0.55
C LEU A 114 -3.44 -1.04 1.08
N LYS A 115 -3.61 -1.02 2.40
CA LYS A 115 -4.90 -0.86 3.06
C LYS A 115 -5.51 0.51 2.76
N GLU A 116 -4.73 1.58 2.87
CA GLU A 116 -5.17 2.94 2.56
C GLU A 116 -5.55 3.09 1.08
N LEU A 117 -4.80 2.46 0.18
CA LEU A 117 -5.12 2.41 -1.24
C LEU A 117 -6.47 1.69 -1.47
N VAL A 118 -6.68 0.52 -0.86
CA VAL A 118 -7.95 -0.20 -0.94
C VAL A 118 -9.13 0.63 -0.43
N GLU A 119 -8.94 1.36 0.67
CA GLU A 119 -9.98 2.22 1.26
C GLU A 119 -10.30 3.41 0.35
N SER A 120 -9.28 4.15 -0.10
CA SER A 120 -9.43 5.32 -0.98
C SER A 120 -10.01 4.99 -2.35
N GLU A 121 -9.68 3.81 -2.88
CA GLU A 121 -10.19 3.31 -4.16
C GLU A 121 -11.60 2.75 -4.08
N GLY A 122 -12.17 2.68 -2.87
CA GLY A 122 -13.45 2.03 -2.68
C GLY A 122 -13.37 0.58 -3.16
N LEU A 123 -12.39 -0.20 -2.69
CA LEU A 123 -12.28 -1.63 -2.98
C LEU A 123 -12.65 -2.49 -1.77
N PHE A 124 -13.25 -3.64 -2.03
CA PHE A 124 -13.54 -4.64 -1.02
C PHE A 124 -12.32 -5.55 -0.86
N MET A 125 -11.90 -5.75 0.38
CA MET A 125 -10.73 -6.56 0.71
C MET A 125 -11.11 -7.58 1.78
N GLN A 126 -10.76 -8.83 1.53
CA GLN A 126 -11.00 -9.94 2.45
C GLN A 126 -9.80 -10.87 2.47
N THR A 127 -9.49 -11.41 3.65
CA THR A 127 -8.50 -12.47 3.82
C THR A 127 -9.24 -13.77 4.08
N ASP A 128 -8.87 -14.83 3.38
CA ASP A 128 -9.43 -16.15 3.63
C ASP A 128 -8.67 -16.90 4.74
N GLN A 129 -9.14 -18.11 5.06
CA GLN A 129 -8.54 -18.95 6.11
C GLN A 129 -7.12 -19.43 5.78
N SER A 130 -6.72 -19.38 4.51
CA SER A 130 -5.35 -19.71 4.08
C SER A 130 -4.38 -18.55 4.25
N GLY A 131 -4.89 -17.35 4.54
CA GLY A 131 -4.11 -16.11 4.57
C GLY A 131 -4.00 -15.43 3.20
N SER A 132 -4.74 -15.90 2.19
CA SER A 132 -4.78 -15.25 0.87
C SER A 132 -5.68 -14.02 0.91
N LEU A 133 -5.21 -12.93 0.31
CA LEU A 133 -5.91 -11.64 0.27
C LEU A 133 -6.63 -11.48 -1.06
N THR A 134 -7.95 -11.33 -1.03
CA THR A 134 -8.75 -11.02 -2.22
C THR A 134 -9.21 -9.57 -2.19
N VAL A 135 -8.88 -8.82 -3.23
CA VAL A 135 -9.32 -7.45 -3.46
C VAL A 135 -10.27 -7.42 -4.66
N SER A 136 -11.43 -6.78 -4.52
CA SER A 136 -12.46 -6.72 -5.55
C SER A 136 -13.15 -5.36 -5.59
N GLY A 137 -13.60 -4.94 -6.77
CA GLY A 137 -14.21 -3.63 -6.96
C GLY A 137 -14.08 -3.16 -8.40
N LEU A 138 -14.01 -1.84 -8.62
CA LEU A 138 -13.81 -1.30 -9.96
C LEU A 138 -12.46 -1.75 -10.54
N LYS A 139 -12.45 -2.10 -11.83
CA LYS A 139 -11.27 -2.64 -12.51
C LYS A 139 -10.05 -1.75 -12.34
N ASP A 140 -10.20 -0.45 -12.51
CA ASP A 140 -9.08 0.50 -12.43
C ASP A 140 -8.44 0.53 -11.03
N GLY A 141 -9.27 0.49 -9.98
CA GLY A 141 -8.79 0.43 -8.60
C GLY A 141 -8.06 -0.88 -8.31
N VAL A 142 -8.63 -2.02 -8.73
CA VAL A 142 -7.96 -3.33 -8.59
C VAL A 142 -6.64 -3.36 -9.36
N THR A 143 -6.57 -2.77 -10.55
CA THR A 143 -5.33 -2.63 -11.31
C THR A 143 -4.28 -1.79 -10.56
N ARG A 144 -4.68 -0.69 -9.90
CA ARG A 144 -3.76 0.11 -9.08
C ARG A 144 -3.23 -0.68 -7.88
N VAL A 145 -4.07 -1.46 -7.21
CA VAL A 145 -3.63 -2.36 -6.13
C VAL A 145 -2.62 -3.40 -6.63
N ILE A 146 -2.87 -4.00 -7.80
CA ILE A 146 -1.90 -4.93 -8.43
C ILE A 146 -0.56 -4.24 -8.70
N GLN A 147 -0.59 -3.01 -9.22
CA GLN A 147 0.62 -2.26 -9.48
C GLN A 147 1.39 -1.94 -8.20
N LYS A 148 0.70 -1.52 -7.14
CA LYS A 148 1.32 -1.26 -5.84
C LYS A 148 1.96 -2.51 -5.25
N MET A 149 1.26 -3.65 -5.30
CA MET A 149 1.80 -4.94 -4.87
C MET A 149 3.10 -5.29 -5.60
N ASN A 150 3.12 -5.17 -6.94
CA ASN A 150 4.30 -5.45 -7.74
C ASN A 150 5.46 -4.50 -7.41
N GLN A 151 5.17 -3.24 -7.08
CA GLN A 151 6.19 -2.26 -6.67
C GLN A 151 6.82 -2.62 -5.32
N CYS A 152 6.01 -2.99 -4.33
CA CYS A 152 6.51 -3.41 -3.02
C CYS A 152 7.41 -4.65 -3.15
N GLN A 153 6.98 -5.65 -3.92
CA GLN A 153 7.78 -6.85 -4.18
C GLN A 153 9.11 -6.54 -4.90
N LEU A 154 9.09 -5.66 -5.90
CA LEU A 154 10.30 -5.26 -6.62
C LEU A 154 11.28 -4.50 -5.70
N MET A 155 10.76 -3.61 -4.85
CA MET A 155 11.56 -2.85 -3.90
C MET A 155 12.16 -3.76 -2.82
N GLY A 156 11.38 -4.72 -2.32
CA GLY A 156 11.86 -5.75 -1.38
C GLY A 156 13.02 -6.56 -1.97
N LEU A 157 12.88 -7.03 -3.21
CA LEU A 157 13.94 -7.76 -3.90
C LEU A 157 15.20 -6.91 -4.10
N ALA A 158 15.05 -5.65 -4.53
CA ALA A 158 16.18 -4.73 -4.70
C ALA A 158 16.92 -4.48 -3.39
N ASN A 159 16.19 -4.35 -2.27
CA ASN A 159 16.78 -4.20 -0.96
C ASN A 159 17.53 -5.46 -0.50
N GLU A 160 16.98 -6.66 -0.73
CA GLU A 160 17.67 -7.91 -0.37
C GLU A 160 19.00 -8.08 -1.14
N VAL A 161 18.97 -7.80 -2.45
CA VAL A 161 20.18 -7.84 -3.29
C VAL A 161 21.22 -6.85 -2.76
N ARG A 162 20.81 -5.61 -2.48
CA ARG A 162 21.71 -4.59 -1.91
C ARG A 162 22.30 -5.03 -0.58
N VAL A 163 21.49 -5.54 0.36
CA VAL A 163 22.00 -6.00 1.66
C VAL A 163 23.03 -7.12 1.49
N ARG A 164 22.80 -8.05 0.58
CA ARG A 164 23.75 -9.13 0.29
C ARG A 164 25.05 -8.60 -0.31
N GLU A 165 24.98 -7.66 -1.25
CA GLU A 165 26.14 -6.98 -1.82
C GLU A 165 26.94 -6.22 -0.76
N GLU A 166 26.25 -5.47 0.11
CA GLU A 166 26.83 -4.79 1.27
C GLU A 166 27.59 -5.77 2.19
N GLU A 167 26.99 -6.92 2.51
CA GLU A 167 27.61 -7.96 3.34
C GLU A 167 28.85 -8.57 2.69
N GLU A 168 28.74 -9.00 1.43
CA GLU A 168 29.87 -9.60 0.71
C GLU A 168 31.03 -8.63 0.52
N LEU A 169 30.73 -7.35 0.31
CA LEU A 169 31.73 -6.31 0.19
C LEU A 169 32.40 -6.05 1.53
N TYR A 170 31.63 -5.97 2.62
CA TYR A 170 32.16 -5.72 3.96
C TYR A 170 33.13 -6.81 4.44
N LEU A 171 32.98 -8.04 3.93
CA LEU A 171 33.95 -9.11 4.19
C LEU A 171 35.31 -8.86 3.51
N ARG A 172 35.34 -8.13 2.40
CA ARG A 172 36.54 -7.85 1.58
C ARG A 172 37.17 -6.51 1.92
N VAL A 173 36.35 -5.50 2.16
CA VAL A 173 36.78 -4.11 2.35
C VAL A 173 36.00 -3.47 3.49
N VAL A 174 36.71 -2.83 4.40
CA VAL A 174 36.14 -2.09 5.52
C VAL A 174 36.69 -0.67 5.53
N TRP A 175 35.78 0.30 5.56
CA TRP A 175 36.06 1.70 5.77
C TRP A 175 35.91 2.04 7.25
N CYS A 176 36.85 2.84 7.76
CA CYS A 176 36.87 3.31 9.13
C CYS A 176 36.93 4.84 9.18
N ILE A 177 36.34 5.40 10.23
CA ILE A 177 36.42 6.81 10.59
C ILE A 177 37.19 6.97 11.91
N LEU A 178 38.00 8.02 12.02
CA LEU A 178 38.74 8.32 13.24
C LEU A 178 37.81 8.99 14.25
N ALA A 179 37.57 8.34 15.38
CA ALA A 179 36.78 8.88 16.47
C ALA A 179 37.59 9.89 17.31
N HIS A 180 36.89 10.70 18.12
CA HIS A 180 37.50 11.75 18.94
C HIS A 180 38.47 11.19 20.00
N ASN A 181 38.26 9.94 20.41
CA ASN A 181 39.14 9.21 21.33
C ASN A 181 40.45 8.73 20.65
N GLY A 182 40.64 9.01 19.36
CA GLY A 182 41.81 8.60 18.59
C GLY A 182 41.75 7.17 18.04
N ASN A 183 40.65 6.45 18.28
CA ASN A 183 40.46 5.09 17.77
C ASN A 183 39.81 5.10 16.39
N TRP A 184 40.15 4.10 15.58
CA TRP A 184 39.48 3.86 14.30
C TRP A 184 38.22 3.03 14.54
N GLU A 185 37.08 3.59 14.18
CA GLU A 185 35.79 2.93 14.26
C GLU A 185 35.34 2.48 12.88
N ARG A 186 34.83 1.25 12.78
CA ARG A 186 34.34 0.72 11.51
C ARG A 186 33.01 1.38 11.17
N LEU A 187 32.87 1.78 9.92
CA LEU A 187 31.62 2.31 9.43
C LEU A 187 30.58 1.18 9.24
N PRO A 188 29.28 1.48 9.39
CA PRO A 188 28.22 0.55 9.05
C PRO A 188 28.32 0.05 7.59
N ARG A 189 27.75 -1.13 7.30
CA ARG A 189 27.82 -1.77 5.98
C ARG A 189 27.32 -0.88 4.84
N THR A 190 26.21 -0.17 5.06
CA THR A 190 25.64 0.75 4.07
C THR A 190 26.59 1.91 3.78
N ALA A 191 27.13 2.58 4.80
CA ALA A 191 28.13 3.64 4.62
C ALA A 191 29.41 3.13 3.95
N ASN A 192 29.83 1.90 4.28
CA ASN A 192 30.97 1.24 3.65
C ASN A 192 30.75 1.00 2.15
N HIS A 193 29.57 0.50 1.77
CA HIS A 193 29.19 0.27 0.38
C HIS A 193 29.11 1.58 -0.41
N GLN A 194 28.51 2.62 0.18
CA GLN A 194 28.45 3.96 -0.42
C GLN A 194 29.83 4.54 -0.70
N LEU A 195 30.77 4.41 0.26
CA LEU A 195 32.15 4.87 0.08
C LEU A 195 32.89 4.11 -1.02
N GLU A 196 32.73 2.79 -1.07
CA GLU A 196 33.43 1.97 -2.05
C GLU A 196 32.89 2.19 -3.47
N ASN A 197 31.57 2.35 -3.63
CA ASN A 197 30.93 2.55 -4.92
C ASN A 197 30.79 4.04 -5.32
N ASN A 198 31.28 4.96 -4.49
CA ASN A 198 31.20 6.40 -4.70
C ASN A 198 29.76 6.94 -4.82
N GLU A 199 28.83 6.37 -4.06
CA GLU A 199 27.40 6.74 -3.99
C GLU A 199 27.17 7.76 -2.86
N LEU A 200 27.77 8.95 -2.96
CA LEU A 200 27.91 9.91 -1.86
C LEU A 200 26.96 11.13 -1.94
N THR A 201 25.80 11.00 -2.60
CA THR A 201 24.89 12.15 -2.87
C THR A 201 24.35 12.84 -1.61
N GLU A 202 24.18 12.12 -0.51
CA GLU A 202 23.66 12.67 0.76
C GLU A 202 24.69 12.59 1.91
N GLY A 203 25.94 12.22 1.60
CA GLY A 203 26.94 11.86 2.61
C GLY A 203 26.76 10.43 3.14
N ILE A 204 27.44 10.13 4.25
CA ILE A 204 27.38 8.82 4.92
C ILE A 204 26.97 8.96 6.38
N THR A 205 26.36 7.91 6.93
CA THR A 205 25.98 7.85 8.34
C THR A 205 26.91 6.89 9.10
N ASP A 206 27.48 7.35 10.21
CA ASP A 206 28.34 6.52 11.07
C ASP A 206 27.52 5.61 12.02
N ALA A 207 28.22 4.83 12.86
CA ALA A 207 27.60 3.93 13.82
C ALA A 207 26.83 4.65 14.94
N GLN A 208 27.07 5.96 15.12
CA GLN A 208 26.41 6.82 16.10
C GLN A 208 25.21 7.57 15.49
N GLY A 209 24.94 7.38 14.19
CA GLY A 209 23.86 8.04 13.49
C GLY A 209 24.19 9.46 13.03
N LEU A 210 25.46 9.87 13.04
CA LEU A 210 25.88 11.19 12.57
C LEU A 210 26.13 11.16 11.06
N VAL A 211 25.71 12.23 10.38
CA VAL A 211 25.86 12.39 8.93
C VAL A 211 27.13 13.17 8.58
N TRP A 212 27.90 12.64 7.65
CA TRP A 212 29.20 13.13 7.23
C TRP A 212 29.26 13.38 5.72
N GLU A 213 29.70 14.56 5.33
CA GLU A 213 30.07 14.90 3.97
C GLU A 213 31.49 14.39 3.70
N VAL A 214 31.68 13.57 2.66
CA VAL A 214 32.93 12.86 2.43
C VAL A 214 33.70 13.46 1.26
N ASN A 215 34.99 13.67 1.46
CA ASN A 215 35.94 13.97 0.40
C ASN A 215 36.98 12.84 0.28
N LEU A 216 36.77 11.94 -0.68
CA LEU A 216 37.64 10.79 -0.93
C LEU A 216 39.04 11.17 -1.44
N GLN A 217 39.21 12.34 -2.06
CA GLN A 217 40.53 12.81 -2.51
C GLN A 217 41.43 13.14 -1.32
N THR A 218 40.85 13.73 -0.28
CA THR A 218 41.56 14.10 0.96
C THR A 218 41.49 13.02 2.04
N MET A 219 40.69 11.97 1.84
CA MET A 219 40.36 10.96 2.84
C MET A 219 39.83 11.56 4.15
N MET A 220 38.91 12.53 4.02
CA MET A 220 38.29 13.23 5.15
C MET A 220 36.77 13.17 5.09
N ALA A 221 36.15 13.14 6.26
CA ALA A 221 34.71 13.22 6.49
C ALA A 221 34.42 14.47 7.33
N THR A 222 33.52 15.35 6.88
CA THR A 222 33.15 16.57 7.60
C THR A 222 31.72 16.47 8.09
N GLN A 223 31.51 16.61 9.39
CA GLN A 223 30.17 16.54 9.97
C GLN A 223 29.34 17.75 9.52
N GLN A 224 28.12 17.51 9.04
CA GLN A 224 27.31 18.56 8.42
C GLN A 224 26.94 19.69 9.40
N LEU A 225 26.67 19.35 10.66
CA LEU A 225 26.22 20.29 11.70
C LEU A 225 27.37 21.02 12.40
N SER A 226 28.38 20.29 12.88
CA SER A 226 29.49 20.87 13.67
C SER A 226 30.64 21.39 12.81
N ARG A 227 30.66 21.02 11.52
CA ARG A 227 31.78 21.25 10.58
C ARG A 227 33.11 20.65 11.02
N GLN A 228 33.08 19.71 11.97
CA GLN A 228 34.27 19.00 12.41
C GLN A 228 34.71 17.99 11.34
N ALA A 229 36.01 17.94 11.05
CA ALA A 229 36.57 17.05 10.05
C ALA A 229 37.32 15.88 10.72
N MET A 230 37.00 14.66 10.28
CA MET A 230 37.62 13.40 10.68
C MET A 230 38.32 12.72 9.53
N LYS A 231 39.32 11.91 9.85
CA LYS A 231 40.04 11.11 8.85
C LYS A 231 39.25 9.85 8.53
N LEU A 232 39.29 9.46 7.27
CA LEU A 232 38.81 8.18 6.77
C LEU A 232 39.99 7.28 6.42
N LYS A 233 39.75 5.97 6.45
CA LYS A 233 40.71 4.97 6.02
C LYS A 233 39.99 3.76 5.46
N ARG A 234 40.45 3.30 4.29
CA ARG A 234 40.04 2.03 3.67
C ARG A 234 40.98 0.91 4.11
N LEU A 235 40.42 -0.26 4.44
CA LEU A 235 41.14 -1.47 4.81
C LEU A 235 40.69 -2.61 3.90
N GLU A 236 41.64 -3.30 3.29
CA GLU A 236 41.37 -4.57 2.61
C GLU A 236 41.60 -5.72 3.58
N ASN A 237 40.57 -6.56 3.73
CA ASN A 237 40.69 -7.80 4.47
C ASN A 237 41.29 -8.85 3.52
N LEU A 238 42.53 -9.24 3.78
CA LEU A 238 43.14 -10.37 3.10
C LEU A 238 42.41 -11.65 3.56
N ARG A 239 41.76 -12.35 2.63
CA ARG A 239 41.26 -13.70 2.84
C ARG A 239 42.39 -14.72 2.76
#